data_AF-A0A7S1P8D3-F1
#
_entry.id   AF-A0A7S1P8D3-F1
#
_cell.length_a   1.000
_cell.length_b   1.000
_cell.length_c   1.000
_cell.angle_alpha   90.00
_cell.angle_beta   90.00
_cell.angle_gamma   90.00
#
_symmetry.space_group_name_H-M   'P 1'
#
loop_
_entity.id
_entity.type
_entity.pdbx_description
1 polymer ?
#
loop_
_entity_poly.entity_id
_entity_poly.type
_entity_poly.pdbx_seq_one_letter_code
_entity_poly.pdbx_strand_id
1 'polypeptide(L)'
;QYGDAAVEGKGGRRRKGDKRGVAAQLQAIEDKGWVYRVNSRFLTLELAKDMVQRFALVRTTRLASIIVKALLTTVRMIGQKHVETSALTFEQLEQRCESYLRGGSAMQQTTKTPSKAMQHRTQMLQALERLVKHPDQIVVKRDTLHGDDPVTTYQLMW
;
A
#
# COMPACT_ATOMS: atom_id res chain seq x y z
N GLN A 1 1.58 33.54 2.78
CA GLN A 1 2.30 34.82 2.66
C GLN A 1 2.82 35.09 1.23
N TYR A 2 2.09 34.66 0.19
CA TYR A 2 2.22 35.23 -1.16
C TYR A 2 0.81 35.57 -1.62
N GLY A 3 0.26 36.59 -0.97
CA GLY A 3 -0.97 37.25 -1.39
C GLY A 3 -0.61 38.31 -2.41
N ASP A 4 -1.36 38.33 -3.50
CA ASP A 4 -1.66 39.50 -4.34
C ASP A 4 -0.52 40.51 -4.54
N ALA A 5 0.45 40.15 -5.38
CA ALA A 5 1.12 41.17 -6.17
C ALA A 5 0.18 41.57 -7.32
N ALA A 6 -0.77 42.46 -7.02
CA ALA A 6 -1.44 43.24 -8.05
C ALA A 6 -0.37 44.08 -8.77
N VAL A 7 0.03 43.64 -9.95
CA VAL A 7 0.94 44.41 -10.81
C VAL A 7 0.15 45.64 -11.29
N GLU A 8 0.41 46.79 -10.67
CA GLU A 8 -0.09 48.10 -11.10
C GLU A 8 0.58 48.49 -12.43
N GLY A 9 -0.02 48.05 -13.54
CA GLY A 9 0.23 48.64 -14.85
C GLY A 9 -0.38 50.04 -14.88
N LYS A 10 0.48 51.07 -14.97
CA LYS A 10 0.08 52.46 -15.22
C LYS A 10 -0.74 52.55 -16.52
N GLY A 11 -2.03 52.84 -16.40
CA GLY A 11 -2.89 53.32 -17.48
C GLY A 11 -3.84 52.28 -18.10
N GLY A 12 -5.15 52.55 -17.96
CA GLY A 12 -6.15 52.26 -19.01
C GLY A 12 -6.65 50.82 -19.19
N ARG A 13 -7.91 50.61 -18.80
CA ARG A 13 -8.78 49.42 -18.99
C ARG A 13 -8.36 48.17 -18.20
N ARG A 14 -9.22 47.80 -17.24
CA ARG A 14 -9.29 46.43 -16.68
C ARG A 14 -9.51 45.43 -17.83
N ARG A 15 -8.43 44.87 -18.39
CA ARG A 15 -8.54 43.60 -19.10
C ARG A 15 -8.82 42.55 -18.03
N LYS A 16 -10.01 41.93 -18.08
CA LYS A 16 -10.31 40.70 -17.34
C LYS A 16 -9.09 39.79 -17.55
N GLY A 17 -8.30 39.56 -16.49
CA GLY A 17 -7.09 38.77 -16.57
C GLY A 17 -7.37 37.50 -17.34
N ASP A 18 -6.59 37.27 -18.40
CA ASP A 18 -6.82 36.19 -19.35
C ASP A 18 -6.49 34.86 -18.65
N LYS A 19 -7.46 34.32 -17.90
CA LYS A 19 -7.31 33.10 -17.08
C LYS A 19 -6.82 31.90 -17.89
N ARG A 20 -6.95 31.95 -19.21
CA ARG A 20 -6.44 30.94 -20.16
C ARG A 20 -4.91 30.95 -20.27
N GLY A 21 -4.27 32.12 -20.19
CA GLY A 21 -2.81 32.25 -20.28
C GLY A 21 -2.07 31.73 -19.05
N VAL A 22 -2.62 31.97 -17.85
CA VAL A 22 -2.04 31.51 -16.58
C VAL A 22 -2.13 29.99 -16.44
N ALA A 23 -3.26 29.38 -16.84
CA ALA A 23 -3.41 27.93 -16.83
C ALA A 23 -2.46 27.22 -17.82
N ALA A 24 -2.27 27.79 -19.02
CA ALA A 24 -1.33 27.26 -20.01
C ALA A 24 0.13 27.41 -19.57
N GLN A 25 0.49 28.51 -18.91
CA GLN A 25 1.82 28.72 -18.35
C GLN A 25 2.11 27.78 -17.18
N LEU A 26 1.13 27.55 -16.28
CA LEU A 26 1.27 26.57 -15.21
C LEU A 26 1.42 25.15 -15.77
N GLN A 27 0.66 24.78 -16.79
CA GLN A 27 0.80 23.48 -17.45
C GLN A 27 2.19 23.32 -18.10
N ALA A 28 2.71 24.35 -18.77
CA ALA A 28 4.05 24.30 -19.36
C ALA A 28 5.19 24.22 -18.34
N ILE A 29 4.99 24.72 -17.12
CA ILE A 29 5.93 24.59 -16.00
C ILE A 29 5.82 23.21 -15.35
N GLU A 30 4.62 22.64 -15.27
CA GLU A 30 4.37 21.26 -14.83
C GLU A 30 4.96 20.23 -15.79
N ASP A 31 4.81 20.43 -17.10
CA ASP A 31 5.35 19.54 -18.13
C ASP A 31 6.90 19.54 -18.12
N LYS A 32 7.51 20.62 -17.63
CA LYS A 32 8.96 20.73 -17.38
C LYS A 32 9.39 20.09 -16.04
N GLY A 33 8.45 19.61 -15.24
CA GLY A 33 8.71 18.99 -13.94
C GLY A 33 9.06 19.97 -12.81
N TRP A 34 8.82 21.27 -13.00
CA TRP A 34 9.21 22.31 -12.03
C TRP A 34 8.12 22.60 -10.99
N VAL A 35 6.92 22.05 -11.20
CA VAL A 35 5.80 22.06 -10.26
C VAL A 35 5.44 20.62 -9.92
N TYR A 36 5.61 20.26 -8.65
CA TYR A 36 5.17 18.98 -8.12
C TYR A 36 3.73 19.08 -7.65
N ARG A 37 2.80 18.38 -8.30
CA ARG A 37 1.43 18.20 -7.78
C ARG A 37 1.37 16.99 -6.86
N VAL A 38 0.65 17.11 -5.76
CA VAL A 38 0.36 15.96 -4.88
C VAL A 38 -0.43 14.92 -5.69
N ASN A 39 0.08 13.70 -5.76
CA ASN A 39 -0.64 12.59 -6.37
C ASN A 39 -1.73 12.11 -5.38
N SER A 40 -2.90 12.74 -5.46
CA SER A 40 -4.03 12.43 -4.57
C SER A 40 -4.47 10.97 -4.66
N ARG A 41 -4.26 10.28 -5.78
CA ARG A 41 -4.61 8.86 -5.95
C ARG A 41 -3.69 7.95 -5.16
N PHE A 42 -2.39 8.24 -5.15
CA PHE A 42 -1.44 7.54 -4.28
C PHE A 42 -1.85 7.70 -2.82
N LEU A 43 -2.19 8.92 -2.40
CA LEU A 43 -2.69 9.18 -1.05
C LEU A 43 -3.97 8.40 -0.74
N THR A 44 -4.95 8.38 -1.66
CA THR A 44 -6.18 7.59 -1.49
C THR A 44 -5.91 6.10 -1.35
N LEU A 45 -4.97 5.56 -2.15
CA LEU A 45 -4.58 4.15 -2.04
C LEU A 45 -3.92 3.85 -0.69
N GLU A 46 -3.00 4.70 -0.23
CA GLU A 46 -2.34 4.50 1.06
C GLU A 46 -3.34 4.59 2.23
N LEU A 47 -4.31 5.51 2.17
CA LEU A 47 -5.39 5.57 3.15
C LEU A 47 -6.26 4.31 3.14
N ALA A 48 -6.62 3.79 1.96
CA ALA A 48 -7.38 2.56 1.84
C ALA A 48 -6.62 1.35 2.42
N LYS A 49 -5.31 1.23 2.15
CA LYS A 49 -4.44 0.21 2.76
C LYS A 49 -4.47 0.29 4.28
N ASP A 50 -4.36 1.51 4.83
CA ASP A 50 -4.38 1.75 6.28
C ASP A 50 -5.71 1.32 6.92
N MET A 51 -6.83 1.60 6.24
CA MET A 51 -8.17 1.18 6.68
C MET A 51 -8.31 -0.34 6.72
N VAL A 52 -7.87 -1.03 5.66
CA VAL A 52 -7.91 -2.51 5.59
C VAL A 52 -7.04 -3.13 6.68
N GLN A 53 -5.86 -2.57 6.93
CA GLN A 53 -4.98 -3.05 8.00
C GLN A 53 -5.61 -2.87 9.39
N ARG A 54 -6.25 -1.71 9.65
CA ARG A 54 -6.97 -1.43 10.90
C ARG A 54 -8.17 -2.34 11.07
N PHE A 55 -8.92 -2.60 10.00
CA PHE A 55 -10.04 -3.53 10.01
C PHE A 55 -9.59 -4.92 10.49
N ALA A 56 -8.50 -5.44 9.91
CA ALA A 56 -7.91 -6.71 10.34
C ALA A 56 -7.48 -6.69 11.81
N LEU A 57 -6.88 -5.59 12.28
CA LEU A 57 -6.46 -5.44 13.68
C LEU A 57 -7.65 -5.52 14.66
N VAL A 58 -8.75 -4.84 14.35
CA VAL A 58 -9.92 -4.75 15.23
C VAL A 58 -10.72 -6.04 15.26
N ARG A 59 -10.84 -6.75 14.13
CA ARG A 59 -11.75 -7.89 13.97
C ARG A 59 -11.11 -9.25 14.23
N THR A 60 -9.79 -9.36 14.12
CA THR A 60 -9.11 -10.66 14.19
C THR A 60 -8.04 -10.71 15.29
N THR A 61 -6.78 -10.43 14.96
CA THR A 61 -5.67 -10.40 15.90
C THR A 61 -4.59 -9.41 15.44
N ARG A 62 -3.68 -9.03 16.35
CA ARG A 62 -2.49 -8.27 15.98
C ARG A 62 -1.65 -8.98 14.91
N LEU A 63 -1.49 -10.29 15.00
CA LEU A 63 -0.72 -11.08 14.02
C LEU A 63 -1.40 -11.07 12.64
N ALA A 64 -2.73 -11.19 12.60
CA ALA A 64 -3.50 -11.09 11.37
C ALA A 64 -3.40 -9.69 10.72
N SER A 65 -3.38 -8.62 11.51
CA SER A 65 -3.08 -7.27 11.00
C SER A 65 -1.70 -7.18 10.35
N ILE A 66 -0.70 -7.85 10.92
CA ILE A 66 0.66 -7.90 10.36
C ILE A 66 0.70 -8.70 9.05
N ILE A 67 -0.02 -9.82 8.98
CA ILE A 67 -0.17 -10.62 7.75
C ILE A 67 -0.84 -9.79 6.66
N VAL A 68 -1.92 -9.07 6.99
CA VAL A 68 -2.60 -8.15 6.07
C VAL A 68 -1.66 -7.03 5.64
N LYS A 69 -0.88 -6.43 6.55
CA LYS A 69 0.14 -5.44 6.21
C LYS A 69 1.17 -5.99 5.21
N ALA A 70 1.62 -7.23 5.39
CA ALA A 70 2.53 -7.88 4.46
C ALA A 70 1.89 -8.07 3.08
N LEU A 71 0.64 -8.50 3.00
CA LEU A 71 -0.09 -8.61 1.73
C LEU A 71 -0.30 -7.25 1.05
N LEU A 72 -0.61 -6.19 1.82
CA LEU A 72 -0.83 -4.83 1.30
C LEU A 72 0.41 -4.25 0.59
N THR A 73 1.61 -4.74 0.87
CA THR A 73 2.82 -4.33 0.13
C THR A 73 2.89 -4.83 -1.30
N THR A 74 2.07 -5.80 -1.67
CA THR A 74 1.93 -6.27 -3.05
C THR A 74 0.91 -5.45 -3.86
N VAL A 75 0.15 -4.59 -3.18
CA VAL A 75 -0.90 -3.78 -3.79
C VAL A 75 -0.26 -2.64 -4.55
N ARG A 76 -0.48 -2.60 -5.86
CA ARG A 76 0.04 -1.58 -6.76
C ARG A 76 -1.05 -1.05 -7.67
N MET A 77 -0.94 0.23 -8.02
CA MET A 77 -1.75 0.83 -9.08
C MET A 77 -1.22 0.35 -10.44
N ILE A 78 -2.12 -0.12 -11.31
CA ILE A 78 -1.84 -0.36 -12.72
C ILE A 78 -2.65 0.64 -13.55
N GLY A 79 -1.92 1.49 -14.28
CA GLY A 79 -2.51 2.60 -15.02
C GLY A 79 -3.24 3.59 -14.10
N GLN A 80 -4.36 4.13 -14.57
CA GLN A 80 -5.05 5.22 -13.89
C GLN A 80 -6.15 4.79 -12.92
N LYS A 81 -6.67 3.56 -13.03
CA LYS A 81 -7.89 3.11 -12.31
C LYS A 81 -7.84 1.70 -11.74
N HIS A 82 -6.84 0.89 -12.10
CA HIS A 82 -6.79 -0.50 -11.64
C HIS A 82 -5.84 -0.64 -10.47
N VAL A 83 -6.24 -1.47 -9.50
CA VAL A 83 -5.40 -1.90 -8.39
C VAL A 83 -5.21 -3.39 -8.56
N GLU A 84 -3.96 -3.83 -8.54
CA GLU A 84 -3.61 -5.25 -8.55
C GLU A 84 -2.98 -5.63 -7.22
N THR A 85 -3.27 -6.84 -6.76
CA THR A 85 -2.61 -7.49 -5.64
C THR A 85 -1.89 -8.71 -6.16
N SER A 86 -0.68 -8.97 -5.68
CA SER A 86 0.05 -10.19 -6.05
C SER A 86 -0.20 -11.27 -5.01
N ALA A 87 -0.34 -12.51 -5.45
CA ALA A 87 -0.43 -13.64 -4.55
C ALA A 87 0.97 -13.96 -3.97
N LEU A 88 1.03 -14.33 -2.69
CA LEU A 88 2.26 -14.70 -1.99
C LEU A 88 2.19 -16.13 -1.48
N THR A 89 3.30 -16.85 -1.53
CA THR A 89 3.42 -18.13 -0.82
C THR A 89 3.49 -17.91 0.69
N PHE A 90 3.27 -18.96 1.47
CA PHE A 90 3.42 -18.86 2.92
C PHE A 90 4.85 -18.48 3.32
N GLU A 91 5.90 -19.01 2.68
CA GLU A 91 7.28 -18.62 3.01
C GLU A 91 7.54 -17.13 2.75
N GLN A 92 7.03 -16.61 1.63
CA GLN A 92 7.16 -15.18 1.31
C GLN A 92 6.44 -14.30 2.33
N LEU A 93 5.26 -14.73 2.80
CA LEU A 93 4.53 -14.04 3.86
C LEU A 93 5.25 -14.08 5.19
N GLU A 94 5.79 -15.24 5.57
CA GLU A 94 6.56 -15.43 6.80
C GLU A 94 7.76 -14.47 6.84
N GLN A 95 8.57 -14.45 5.78
CA GLN A 95 9.72 -13.55 5.66
C GLN A 95 9.32 -12.06 5.79
N ARG A 96 8.24 -11.65 5.12
CA ARG A 96 7.74 -10.27 5.21
C ARG A 96 7.23 -9.94 6.61
N CYS A 97 6.45 -10.82 7.24
CA CYS A 97 5.92 -10.61 8.59
C CYS A 97 7.05 -10.51 9.62
N GLU A 98 8.11 -11.31 9.49
CA GLU A 98 9.27 -11.22 10.38
C GLU A 98 9.92 -9.83 10.35
N SER A 99 10.01 -9.19 9.18
CA SER A 99 10.56 -7.84 9.06
C SER A 99 9.75 -6.80 9.86
N TYR A 100 8.42 -6.94 9.89
CA TYR A 100 7.53 -6.06 10.65
C TYR A 100 7.53 -6.34 12.14
N LEU A 101 7.60 -7.63 12.52
CA LEU A 101 7.66 -8.04 13.92
C LEU A 101 8.96 -7.58 14.60
N ARG A 102 10.06 -7.52 13.84
CA ARG A 102 11.37 -7.05 14.33
C ARG A 102 11.54 -5.52 14.26
N GLY A 103 10.51 -4.77 13.85
CA GLY A 103 10.52 -3.30 13.91
C GLY A 103 11.55 -2.62 13.00
N GLY A 104 11.93 -3.23 11.88
CA GLY A 104 12.90 -2.64 10.94
C GLY A 104 14.36 -2.61 11.42
N SER A 105 14.67 -3.19 12.58
CA SER A 105 16.06 -3.30 13.03
C SER A 105 16.75 -4.44 12.27
N ALA A 106 17.55 -4.08 11.28
CA ALA A 106 18.41 -5.00 10.57
C ALA A 106 19.41 -5.66 11.55
N MET A 107 19.63 -6.96 11.35
CA MET A 107 20.69 -7.75 12.00
C MET A 107 20.62 -7.85 13.52
N GLN A 108 19.79 -8.78 14.01
CA GLN A 108 20.28 -9.77 14.96
C GLN A 108 19.69 -11.15 14.60
N GLN A 109 20.51 -11.97 13.94
CA GLN A 109 20.32 -13.43 13.92
C GLN A 109 20.62 -13.94 15.33
N THR A 110 19.74 -13.67 16.29
CA THR A 110 19.73 -14.49 17.50
C THR A 110 19.22 -15.85 17.07
N THR A 111 20.03 -16.87 17.31
CA THR A 111 19.72 -18.28 17.19
C THR A 111 18.37 -18.56 17.86
N LYS A 112 17.27 -18.47 17.11
CA LYS A 112 15.95 -18.88 17.57
C LYS A 112 16.08 -20.36 17.88
N THR A 113 15.91 -20.74 19.14
CA THR A 113 15.76 -22.14 19.51
C THR A 113 14.66 -22.75 18.62
N PRO A 114 14.88 -23.91 17.99
CA PRO A 114 14.01 -24.44 16.94
C PRO A 114 12.53 -24.53 17.36
N SER A 115 12.28 -24.75 18.66
CA SER A 115 10.94 -24.75 19.27
C SER A 115 10.19 -23.42 19.10
N LYS A 116 10.84 -22.26 19.30
CA LYS A 116 10.18 -20.94 19.16
C LYS A 116 9.89 -20.58 17.70
N ALA A 117 10.76 -20.97 16.77
CA ALA A 117 10.54 -20.77 15.35
C ALA A 117 9.33 -21.59 14.86
N MET A 118 9.24 -22.86 15.28
CA MET A 118 8.12 -23.74 14.93
C MET A 118 6.80 -23.23 15.51
N GLN A 119 6.79 -22.79 16.78
CA GLN A 119 5.59 -22.19 17.40
C GLN A 119 5.11 -20.94 16.65
N HIS A 120 6.02 -20.06 16.25
CA HIS A 120 5.68 -18.85 15.50
C HIS A 120 5.04 -19.19 14.14
N ARG A 121 5.62 -20.15 13.41
CA ARG A 121 5.08 -20.61 12.13
C ARG A 121 3.66 -21.16 12.27
N THR A 122 3.41 -21.98 13.30
CA THR A 122 2.07 -22.50 13.61
C THR A 122 1.07 -21.39 13.92
N GLN A 123 1.46 -20.39 14.72
CA GLN A 123 0.60 -19.24 15.03
C GLN A 123 0.27 -18.41 13.79
N MET A 124 1.23 -18.21 12.89
CA MET A 124 1.02 -17.54 11.62
C MET A 124 0.03 -18.28 10.72
N LEU A 125 0.18 -19.61 10.59
CA LEU A 125 -0.74 -20.45 9.81
C LEU A 125 -2.18 -20.36 10.36
N GLN A 126 -2.35 -20.46 11.69
CA GLN A 126 -3.66 -20.33 12.32
C GLN A 126 -4.28 -18.94 12.11
N ALA A 127 -3.49 -17.87 12.21
CA ALA A 127 -3.98 -16.52 11.95
C ALA A 127 -4.37 -16.31 10.49
N LEU A 128 -3.59 -16.86 9.56
CA LEU A 128 -3.87 -16.82 8.13
C LEU A 128 -5.13 -17.62 7.77
N GLU A 129 -5.33 -18.79 8.37
CA GLU A 129 -6.54 -19.59 8.17
C GLU A 129 -7.79 -18.85 8.66
N ARG A 130 -7.71 -18.12 9.78
CA ARG A 130 -8.80 -17.26 10.27
C ARG A 130 -9.11 -16.11 9.30
N LEU A 131 -8.09 -15.51 8.69
CA LEU A 131 -8.27 -14.45 7.69
C LEU A 131 -8.98 -14.98 6.44
N VAL A 132 -8.61 -16.18 5.98
CA VAL A 132 -9.24 -16.82 4.82
C VAL A 132 -10.69 -17.21 5.09
N LYS A 133 -10.99 -17.69 6.30
CA LYS A 133 -12.35 -18.06 6.73
C LYS A 133 -13.17 -16.86 7.22
N HIS A 134 -12.63 -15.64 7.18
CA HIS A 134 -13.33 -14.45 7.66
C HIS A 134 -14.55 -14.17 6.76
N PRO A 135 -15.72 -13.77 7.31
CA PRO A 135 -16.93 -13.52 6.52
C PRO A 135 -16.73 -12.45 5.42
N ASP A 136 -15.89 -11.45 5.69
CA ASP A 136 -15.57 -10.39 4.72
C ASP A 136 -14.56 -10.81 3.63
N GLN A 137 -14.08 -12.06 3.67
CA GLN A 137 -13.19 -12.65 2.65
C GLN A 137 -11.98 -11.76 2.28
N ILE A 138 -11.33 -11.16 3.27
CA ILE A 138 -10.21 -10.22 3.08
C ILE A 138 -9.03 -10.88 2.36
N VAL A 139 -8.83 -12.19 2.59
CA VAL A 139 -7.73 -12.96 2.00
C VAL A 139 -8.30 -14.19 1.33
N VAL A 140 -7.88 -14.44 0.09
CA VAL A 140 -8.21 -15.66 -0.65
C VAL A 140 -7.00 -16.57 -0.68
N LYS A 141 -7.22 -17.83 -0.35
CA LYS A 141 -6.27 -18.93 -0.57
C LYS A 141 -6.52 -19.51 -1.96
N ARG A 142 -5.46 -19.64 -2.77
CA ARG A 142 -5.52 -20.28 -4.09
C ARG A 142 -4.41 -21.32 -4.20
N ASP A 143 -4.75 -22.51 -4.65
CA ASP A 143 -3.76 -23.51 -5.02
C ASP A 143 -3.41 -23.31 -6.50
N THR A 144 -2.16 -22.93 -6.77
CA THR A 144 -1.63 -22.66 -8.11
C THR A 144 -0.57 -23.70 -8.45
N LEU A 145 -0.54 -24.18 -9.69
CA LEU A 145 0.49 -25.10 -10.15
C LEU A 145 1.69 -24.31 -10.67
N HIS A 146 2.86 -24.50 -10.07
CA HIS A 146 4.11 -23.93 -10.57
C HIS A 146 5.00 -25.08 -11.06
N GLY A 147 4.82 -25.47 -12.32
CA GLY A 147 5.32 -26.76 -12.82
C GLY A 147 4.44 -27.92 -12.32
N ASP A 148 5.05 -29.00 -11.85
CA ASP A 148 4.36 -30.15 -11.27
C ASP A 148 4.05 -29.98 -9.78
N ASP A 149 4.61 -28.96 -9.13
CA ASP A 149 4.43 -28.73 -7.70
C ASP A 149 3.20 -27.84 -7.42
N PRO A 150 2.23 -28.33 -6.62
CA PRO A 150 1.13 -27.49 -6.16
C PRO A 150 1.63 -26.50 -5.12
N VAL A 151 1.51 -25.21 -5.43
CA VAL A 151 1.90 -24.11 -4.55
C VAL A 151 0.64 -23.40 -4.05
N THR A 152 0.40 -23.47 -2.75
CA THR A 152 -0.63 -22.65 -2.11
C THR A 152 -0.17 -21.20 -2.00
N THR A 153 -0.96 -20.30 -2.56
CA THR A 153 -0.76 -18.86 -2.49
C THR A 153 -1.91 -18.15 -1.78
N TYR A 154 -1.62 -16.97 -1.25
CA TYR A 154 -2.56 -16.14 -0.52
C TYR A 154 -2.55 -14.74 -1.11
N GLN A 155 -3.73 -14.21 -1.40
CA GLN A 155 -3.91 -12.92 -2.05
C GLN A 155 -4.93 -12.09 -1.30
N LEU A 156 -4.68 -10.79 -1.17
CA LEU A 156 -5.66 -9.86 -0.61
C LEU A 156 -6.78 -9.62 -1.65
N MET A 157 -8.03 -9.76 -1.23
CA MET A 157 -9.17 -9.28 -2.01
C MET A 157 -9.24 -7.76 -1.87
N TRP A 158 -9.40 -7.11 -3.02
CA TRP A 158 -9.48 -5.66 -3.15
C TRP A 158 -10.75 -5.28 -3.91
#